data_AF-A0A6J4H615-F1
#
_entry.id   AF-A0A6J4H615-F1
#
_cell.length_a   1.000
_cell.length_b   1.000
_cell.length_c   1.000
_cell.angle_alpha   90.00
_cell.angle_beta   90.00
_cell.angle_gamma   90.00
#
_symmetry.space_group_name_H-M   'P 1'
#
loop_
_entity.id
_entity.type
_entity.pdbx_description
1 polymer ?
#
loop_
_entity_poly.entity_id
_entity_poly.type
_entity_poly.pdbx_seq_one_letter_code
_entity_poly.pdbx_strand_id
1 'polypeptide(L)' 'MRADGTCPTCGRVLELRRPPGEPAAGEAPEEEAGPAAPWHFKVMLLALAAYLAWRGVQGVGWVASHL' A
#
# COMPACT_ATOMS: atom_id res chain seq x y z
N MET A 1 25.89 -0.98 -11.54
CA MET A 1 25.49 -2.40 -11.74
C MET A 1 25.95 -2.77 -13.14
N ARG A 2 26.64 -3.90 -13.31
CA ARG A 2 26.94 -4.43 -14.65
C ARG A 2 25.68 -5.06 -15.26
N ALA A 3 25.69 -5.31 -16.57
CA ALA A 3 24.53 -5.86 -17.28
C ALA A 3 24.11 -7.25 -16.78
N ASP A 4 25.04 -7.99 -16.16
CA ASP A 4 24.83 -9.30 -15.52
C ASP A 4 24.27 -9.19 -14.09
N GLY A 5 24.02 -7.97 -13.59
CA GLY A 5 23.53 -7.73 -12.22
C GLY A 5 24.60 -7.71 -11.13
N THR A 6 25.89 -7.75 -11.51
CA THR A 6 27.00 -7.73 -10.56
C THR A 6 27.36 -6.30 -10.12
N CYS A 7 27.72 -6.13 -8.84
CA CYS A 7 28.26 -4.88 -8.31
C CYS A 7 29.67 -4.62 -8.87
N PRO A 8 29.92 -3.47 -9.54
CA PRO A 8 31.22 -3.19 -10.16
C PRO A 8 32.34 -2.96 -9.14
N THR A 9 32.02 -2.63 -7.88
CA THR A 9 33.00 -2.29 -6.84
C THR A 9 33.49 -3.48 -6.04
N CYS A 10 32.59 -4.42 -5.68
CA CYS A 10 32.92 -5.55 -4.81
C CYS A 10 32.69 -6.93 -5.45
N GLY A 11 32.19 -6.98 -6.69
CA GLY A 11 31.98 -8.23 -7.42
C GLY A 11 30.81 -9.09 -6.92
N ARG A 12 30.02 -8.61 -5.97
CA ARG A 12 28.86 -9.34 -5.44
C ARG A 12 27.68 -9.26 -6.41
N VAL A 13 26.98 -10.39 -6.61
CA VAL A 13 25.68 -10.42 -7.29
C VAL A 13 24.65 -9.70 -6.43
N LEU A 14 23.93 -8.75 -7.02
CA LEU A 14 22.85 -8.05 -6.35
C LEU A 14 21.57 -8.86 -6.50
N GLU A 15 21.30 -9.74 -5.55
CA GLU A 15 19.96 -10.32 -5.39
C GLU A 15 18.99 -9.18 -5.12
N LEU A 16 18.05 -8.91 -6.05
CA LEU A 16 16.93 -8.04 -5.72
C LEU A 16 16.21 -8.69 -4.55
N ARG A 17 16.21 -8.00 -3.40
CA ARG A 17 15.40 -8.39 -2.25
C ARG A 17 13.97 -8.52 -2.75
N ARG A 18 13.48 -9.75 -2.88
CA ARG A 18 12.06 -10.04 -3.05
C ARG A 18 11.33 -9.65 -1.75
N PRO A 19 10.43 -8.65 -1.75
CA PRO A 19 9.48 -8.48 -0.67
C PRO A 19 8.88 -9.82 -0.22
N PRO A 20 8.80 -10.09 1.09
CA PRO A 20 8.08 -11.25 1.57
C PRO A 20 6.63 -11.19 1.07
N GLY A 21 6.21 -12.20 0.30
CA GLY A 21 4.85 -12.34 -0.21
C GLY A 21 4.64 -12.07 -1.71
N GLU A 22 5.69 -11.81 -2.50
CA GLU A 22 5.54 -11.78 -3.97
C GLU A 22 5.65 -13.17 -4.59
N PRO A 23 4.61 -13.65 -5.32
CA PRO A 23 4.65 -14.94 -6.00
C PRO A 23 5.74 -14.99 -7.07
N ALA A 24 6.18 -16.20 -7.43
CA ALA A 24 7.10 -16.36 -8.53
C ALA A 24 6.41 -15.99 -9.85
N ALA A 25 7.14 -15.34 -10.76
CA ALA A 25 6.62 -15.02 -12.08
C ALA A 25 6.32 -16.33 -12.82
N GLY A 26 5.05 -16.74 -12.85
CA GLY A 26 4.60 -18.01 -13.42
C GLY A 26 3.44 -18.67 -12.67
N GLU A 27 3.16 -18.27 -11.43
CA GLU A 27 2.00 -18.76 -10.67
C GLU A 27 0.76 -17.90 -11.02
N ALA A 28 -0.24 -18.53 -11.65
CA ALA A 28 -1.53 -17.90 -11.89
C ALA A 28 -2.14 -17.52 -10.54
N PRO A 29 -2.76 -16.33 -10.39
CA PRO A 29 -3.33 -15.91 -9.12
C PRO A 29 -4.54 -16.79 -8.82
N GLU A 30 -4.31 -17.85 -8.05
CA GLU A 30 -5.33 -18.42 -7.20
C GLU A 30 -5.83 -17.28 -6.29
N GLU A 31 -7.12 -17.27 -5.99
CA GLU A 31 -7.81 -16.21 -5.23
C GLU A 31 -7.40 -16.25 -3.74
N GLU A 32 -6.09 -16.29 -3.49
CA GLU A 32 -5.48 -16.16 -2.19
C GLU A 32 -5.44 -14.67 -1.89
N ALA A 33 -6.35 -14.24 -1.00
CA ALA A 33 -6.31 -12.90 -0.44
C ALA A 33 -4.88 -12.62 0.01
N GLY A 34 -4.20 -11.74 -0.74
CA GLY A 34 -2.79 -11.42 -0.51
C GLY A 34 -2.53 -11.00 0.93
N PRO A 35 -1.25 -10.94 1.35
CA PRO A 35 -0.87 -10.69 2.73
C PRO A 35 -1.69 -9.55 3.35
N ALA A 36 -2.41 -9.87 4.44
CA ALA A 36 -3.38 -8.97 5.02
C ALA A 36 -2.73 -7.62 5.35
N ALA A 37 -3.38 -6.53 4.94
CA ALA A 37 -2.88 -5.19 5.18
C ALA A 37 -2.55 -4.98 6.67
N PRO A 38 -1.44 -4.28 7.00
CA PRO A 38 -1.02 -4.03 8.37
C PRO A 38 -2.14 -3.43 9.23
N TRP A 39 -2.21 -3.81 10.50
CA TRP A 39 -3.28 -3.36 11.41
C TRP A 39 -3.35 -1.83 11.53
N HIS A 40 -2.20 -1.16 11.56
CA HIS A 40 -2.10 0.29 11.61
C HIS A 40 -2.75 0.97 10.40
N PHE A 41 -2.65 0.37 9.21
CA PHE A 41 -3.25 0.92 7.99
C PHE A 41 -4.78 0.92 8.09
N LYS A 42 -5.37 -0.15 8.64
CA LYS A 42 -6.81 -0.22 8.91
C LYS A 42 -7.26 0.85 9.91
N VAL A 43 -6.47 1.10 10.95
CA VAL A 43 -6.75 2.17 11.92
C VAL A 43 -6.72 3.56 11.27
N MET A 44 -5.72 3.83 10.42
CA MET A 44 -5.64 5.09 9.68
C MET A 44 -6.85 5.30 8.76
N LEU A 45 -7.30 4.25 8.06
CA LEU A 45 -8.50 4.31 7.23
C LEU A 45 -9.76 4.60 8.05
N LEU A 46 -9.92 3.95 9.21
CA LEU A 46 -11.06 4.19 10.10
C LEU A 46 -11.09 5.65 10.59
N ALA A 47 -9.93 6.17 11.02
CA ALA A 47 -9.80 7.55 11.47
C ALA A 47 -10.13 8.56 10.35
N LEU A 48 -9.65 8.29 9.12
CA LEU A 48 -9.95 9.12 7.95
C LEU A 48 -11.45 9.10 7.63
N ALA A 49 -12.08 7.92 7.59
CA ALA A 49 -13.51 7.80 7.32
C ALA A 49 -14.36 8.55 8.37
N ALA A 50 -14.02 8.44 9.65
CA ALA A 50 -14.69 9.16 10.73
C ALA A 50 -14.54 10.68 10.58
N TYR A 51 -13.33 11.17 10.26
CA TYR A 51 -13.08 12.60 10.04
C TYR A 51 -13.87 13.13 8.84
N LEU A 52 -13.88 12.39 7.74
CA LEU A 52 -14.61 12.79 6.53
C LEU A 52 -16.13 12.78 6.76
N ALA A 53 -16.67 11.82 7.51
CA ALA A 53 -18.08 11.80 7.88
C ALA A 53 -18.45 13.04 8.71
N TRP A 54 -17.65 13.37 9.73
CA TRP A 54 -17.85 14.58 10.54
C TRP A 54 -17.78 15.86 9.71
N ARG A 55 -16.75 15.97 8.85
CA ARG A 55 -16.59 17.11 7.94
C ARG A 55 -17.69 17.20 6.90
N GLY A 56 -18.20 16.07 6.42
CA GLY A 56 -19.33 16.00 5.51
C GLY A 56 -20.59 16.58 6.16
N VAL A 57 -20.92 16.14 7.38
CA VAL A 57 -22.07 16.67 8.13
C VAL A 57 -21.90 18.17 8.41
N GLN A 58 -20.72 18.60 8.87
CA GLN A 58 -20.43 20.01 9.12
C GLN A 58 -20.55 20.86 7.85
N GLY A 59 -19.97 20.39 6.75
CA GLY A 59 -19.99 21.09 5.46
C GLY A 59 -21.40 21.18 4.87
N VAL A 60 -22.14 20.06 4.85
CA VAL A 60 -23.52 20.03 4.35
C VAL A 60 -24.44 20.90 5.21
N GLY A 61 -24.29 20.87 6.54
CA GLY A 61 -25.04 21.76 7.43
C GLY A 61 -24.72 23.25 7.21
N TRP A 62 -23.43 23.59 7.04
CA TRP A 62 -23.03 24.96 6.69
C TRP A 62 -23.63 25.42 5.35
N VAL A 63 -23.56 24.59 4.31
CA VAL A 63 -24.15 24.90 3.00
C VAL A 63 -25.66 25.05 3.10
N ALA A 64 -26.36 24.13 3.77
CA ALA A 64 -27.81 24.17 3.92
C ALA A 64 -28.31 25.38 4.72
N SER A 65 -27.47 25.93 5.61
CA SER A 65 -27.82 27.13 6.41
C SER A 65 -27.48 28.45 5.72
N HIS A 66 -26.64 28.43 4.69
CA HIS A 66 -26.23 29.61 3.92
C HIS A 66 -26.92 29.70 2.55
N LEU A 67 -27.79 28.75 2.22
CA LEU A 67 -28.67 28.74 1.06
C LEU A 67 -30.01 29.40 1.40
#